data_AF-A0A2X5NFW8-F1
#
_entry.id   AF-A0A2X5NFW8-F1
#
_cell.length_a   1.000
_cell.length_b   1.000
_cell.length_c   1.000
_cell.angle_alpha   90.00
_cell.angle_beta   90.00
_cell.angle_gamma   90.00
#
_symmetry.space_group_name_H-M   'P 1'
#
loop_
_entity.id
_entity.type
_entity.pdbx_description
1 polymer ?
#
loop_
_entity_poly.entity_id
_entity_poly.type
_entity_poly.pdbx_seq_one_letter_code
_entity_poly.pdbx_strand_id
1 'polypeptide(L)'
;MVGKCRDEAEIIGRGMTLMEKYELSALLVTRSEHGMTLLQPGKAPVHLPTLAQEVYDVTGAGDTVIGVLAASLAAGCSLEDACFLANAAAGVVVGKLGTSTVSPVELENAIHARPESGFGVMDEQQLKQAVAQARARGEKVVMTNGCFDILHAGHVSYLAHARKLGDRLIVAVNSDASTRRLKGESRPVNALMNRMIVLGALEAVDWVVAFEEDTPQRLISEVLPDLLVKGGDYRPEEVAGGEEVIANGGEVRILNFEDGISTTNIINTIKSRQS
;
A
#
# COMPACT_ATOMS: atom_id res chain seq x y z
N MET A 1 17.95 -27.86 -9.24
CA MET A 1 16.73 -27.58 -10.02
C MET A 1 15.71 -28.69 -9.82
N VAL A 2 14.44 -28.36 -9.57
CA VAL A 2 13.35 -29.32 -9.34
C VAL A 2 12.78 -29.90 -10.65
N GLY A 3 13.14 -29.31 -11.80
CA GLY A 3 12.74 -29.76 -13.13
C GLY A 3 11.31 -29.36 -13.49
N LYS A 4 10.82 -29.83 -14.65
CA LYS A 4 9.42 -29.62 -15.06
C LYS A 4 8.48 -30.36 -14.09
N CYS A 5 7.51 -29.63 -13.53
CA CYS A 5 6.49 -30.11 -12.60
C CYS A 5 5.13 -29.59 -13.08
N ARG A 6 4.06 -30.35 -12.86
CA ARG A 6 2.70 -30.06 -13.38
C ARG A 6 1.87 -29.21 -12.44
N ASP A 7 2.12 -29.34 -11.14
CA ASP A 7 1.40 -28.64 -10.09
C ASP A 7 2.32 -28.34 -8.90
N GLU A 8 1.77 -27.59 -7.94
CA GLU A 8 2.47 -27.18 -6.73
C GLU A 8 2.83 -28.37 -5.83
N ALA A 9 1.97 -29.40 -5.78
CA ALA A 9 2.23 -30.60 -5.00
C ALA A 9 3.47 -31.36 -5.51
N GLU A 10 3.65 -31.43 -6.82
CA GLU A 10 4.82 -32.05 -7.44
C GLU A 10 6.10 -31.24 -7.18
N ILE A 11 6.03 -29.91 -7.20
CA ILE A 11 7.16 -29.02 -6.85
C ILE A 11 7.60 -29.26 -5.41
N ILE A 12 6.64 -29.24 -4.47
CA ILE A 12 6.90 -29.44 -3.05
C ILE A 12 7.46 -30.85 -2.82
N GLY A 13 6.80 -31.88 -3.35
CA GLY A 13 7.21 -33.27 -3.16
C GLY A 13 8.63 -33.53 -3.66
N ARG A 14 8.94 -33.11 -4.89
CA ARG A 14 10.30 -33.24 -5.44
C ARG A 14 11.31 -32.38 -4.70
N GLY A 15 10.93 -31.17 -4.30
CA GLY A 15 11.78 -30.29 -3.51
C GLY A 15 12.19 -30.91 -2.19
N MET A 16 11.23 -31.51 -1.46
CA MET A 16 11.51 -32.23 -0.22
C MET A 16 12.42 -33.45 -0.45
N THR A 17 12.19 -34.24 -1.51
CA THR A 17 13.09 -35.35 -1.86
C THR A 17 14.52 -34.87 -2.15
N LEU A 18 14.68 -33.74 -2.81
CA LEU A 18 16.00 -33.16 -3.07
C LEU A 18 16.67 -32.68 -1.78
N MET A 19 15.90 -32.08 -0.87
CA MET A 19 16.41 -31.66 0.44
C MET A 19 16.91 -32.84 1.27
N GLU A 20 16.14 -33.92 1.33
CA GLU A 20 16.55 -35.15 2.02
C GLU A 20 17.78 -35.77 1.37
N LYS A 21 17.78 -35.90 0.03
CA LYS A 21 18.88 -36.53 -0.72
C LYS A 21 20.21 -35.80 -0.55
N TYR A 22 20.19 -34.48 -0.43
CA TYR A 22 21.38 -33.64 -0.34
C TYR A 22 21.59 -33.00 1.04
N GLU A 23 20.84 -33.44 2.05
CA GLU A 23 20.93 -32.97 3.44
C GLU A 23 20.86 -31.43 3.57
N LEU A 24 19.96 -30.81 2.81
CA LEU A 24 19.83 -29.35 2.77
C LEU A 24 18.99 -28.83 3.94
N SER A 25 19.47 -27.78 4.61
CA SER A 25 18.71 -27.06 5.65
C SER A 25 17.55 -26.23 5.09
N ALA A 26 17.61 -25.88 3.81
CA ALA A 26 16.55 -25.21 3.07
C ALA A 26 16.73 -25.38 1.57
N LEU A 27 15.63 -25.26 0.81
CA LEU A 27 15.65 -25.20 -0.64
C LEU A 27 14.72 -24.08 -1.11
N LEU A 28 15.28 -23.10 -1.82
CA LEU A 28 14.52 -22.08 -2.51
C LEU A 28 14.34 -22.47 -3.98
N VAL A 29 13.09 -22.57 -4.42
CA VAL A 29 12.72 -22.94 -5.79
C VAL A 29 12.17 -21.71 -6.50
N THR A 30 12.90 -21.18 -7.48
CA THR A 30 12.37 -20.12 -8.36
C THR A 30 11.40 -20.72 -9.39
N ARG A 31 10.26 -20.05 -9.58
CA ARG A 31 9.11 -20.50 -10.39
C ARG A 31 8.76 -19.49 -11.48
N SER A 32 9.75 -18.75 -11.99
CA SER A 32 9.57 -17.71 -13.02
C SER A 32 8.45 -16.72 -12.66
N GLU A 33 7.49 -16.48 -13.56
CA GLU A 33 6.31 -15.63 -13.34
C GLU A 33 5.43 -16.04 -12.16
N HIS A 34 5.54 -17.26 -11.66
CA HIS A 34 4.81 -17.68 -10.47
C HIS A 34 5.54 -17.33 -9.15
N GLY A 35 6.73 -16.72 -9.20
CA GLY A 35 7.48 -16.29 -8.01
C GLY A 35 8.46 -17.34 -7.51
N MET A 36 8.47 -17.65 -6.22
CA MET A 36 9.37 -18.62 -5.60
C MET A 36 8.71 -19.39 -4.44
N THR A 37 9.24 -20.57 -4.13
CA THR A 37 8.79 -21.39 -3.00
C THR A 37 9.98 -21.79 -2.14
N LEU A 38 9.92 -21.44 -0.86
CA LEU A 38 10.90 -21.82 0.16
C LEU A 38 10.43 -23.09 0.87
N LEU A 39 11.32 -24.09 0.94
CA LEU A 39 11.13 -25.35 1.63
C LEU A 39 12.15 -25.47 2.77
N GLN A 40 11.68 -25.88 3.95
CA GLN A 40 12.50 -26.07 5.14
C GLN A 40 12.05 -27.34 5.89
N PRO A 41 12.97 -28.10 6.53
CA PRO A 41 12.60 -29.27 7.31
C PRO A 41 11.69 -28.88 8.47
N GLY A 42 10.59 -29.60 8.65
CA GLY A 42 9.65 -29.38 9.75
C GLY A 42 8.84 -28.08 9.70
N LYS A 43 8.92 -27.32 8.61
CA LYS A 43 8.09 -26.12 8.38
C LYS A 43 7.17 -26.31 7.17
N ALA A 44 6.03 -25.63 7.19
CA ALA A 44 5.17 -25.55 6.02
C ALA A 44 5.90 -24.82 4.87
N PRO A 45 5.73 -25.25 3.60
CA PRO A 45 6.23 -24.52 2.43
C PRO A 45 5.75 -23.07 2.43
N VAL A 46 6.66 -22.12 2.19
CA VAL A 46 6.32 -20.70 2.05
C VAL A 46 6.36 -20.34 0.57
N HIS A 47 5.22 -19.96 0.02
CA HIS A 47 5.13 -19.49 -1.36
C HIS A 47 5.14 -17.96 -1.39
N LEU A 48 6.08 -17.40 -2.15
CA LEU A 48 6.19 -15.97 -2.42
C LEU A 48 5.83 -15.76 -3.89
N PRO A 49 4.64 -15.20 -4.21
CA PRO A 49 4.27 -14.95 -5.61
C PRO A 49 5.24 -13.96 -6.27
N THR A 50 5.26 -13.82 -7.59
CA THR A 50 6.10 -12.79 -8.22
C THR A 50 5.65 -11.39 -7.81
N LEU A 51 6.58 -10.43 -7.86
CA LEU A 51 6.31 -9.00 -7.66
C LEU A 51 6.28 -8.20 -8.98
N ALA A 52 6.66 -8.82 -10.10
CA ALA A 52 6.70 -8.16 -11.40
C ALA A 52 5.28 -8.00 -11.96
N GLN A 53 4.87 -6.76 -12.28
CA GLN A 53 3.62 -6.49 -13.01
C GLN A 53 3.78 -6.70 -14.52
N GLU A 54 4.98 -6.47 -15.06
CA GLU A 54 5.33 -6.74 -16.46
C GLU A 54 6.74 -7.36 -16.52
N VAL A 55 6.85 -8.53 -17.14
CA VAL A 55 8.12 -9.25 -17.31
C VAL A 55 8.65 -8.94 -18.71
N TYR A 56 9.76 -8.20 -18.77
CA TYR A 56 10.43 -7.82 -20.03
C TYR A 56 11.56 -8.78 -20.39
N ASP A 57 12.42 -9.11 -19.43
CA ASP A 57 13.59 -9.98 -19.64
C ASP A 57 13.94 -10.71 -18.34
N VAL A 58 14.07 -12.05 -18.38
CA VAL A 58 14.42 -12.86 -17.20
C VAL A 58 15.92 -13.05 -17.00
N THR A 59 16.74 -12.47 -17.88
CA THR A 59 18.19 -12.61 -17.88
C THR A 59 18.81 -11.90 -16.67
N GLY A 60 19.55 -12.63 -15.83
CA GLY A 60 20.21 -12.08 -14.63
C GLY A 60 19.34 -12.01 -13.36
N ALA A 61 18.06 -12.40 -13.44
CA ALA A 61 17.18 -12.45 -12.27
C ALA A 61 17.67 -13.46 -11.22
N GLY A 62 18.21 -14.60 -11.65
CA GLY A 62 18.78 -15.61 -10.76
C GLY A 62 19.98 -15.09 -9.96
N ASP A 63 20.90 -14.37 -10.60
CA ASP A 63 22.07 -13.79 -9.94
C ASP A 63 21.66 -12.72 -8.92
N THR A 64 20.63 -11.95 -9.24
CA THR A 64 20.03 -10.97 -8.33
C THR A 64 19.43 -11.64 -7.10
N VAL A 65 18.65 -12.72 -7.29
CA VAL A 65 18.10 -13.51 -6.17
C VAL A 65 19.20 -13.99 -5.26
N ILE A 66 20.26 -14.60 -5.82
CA ILE A 66 21.38 -15.13 -5.04
C ILE A 66 22.11 -14.01 -4.29
N GLY A 67 22.40 -12.89 -4.96
CA GLY A 67 23.12 -11.77 -4.37
C GLY A 67 22.36 -11.13 -3.20
N VAL A 68 21.06 -10.87 -3.38
CA VAL A 68 20.23 -10.24 -2.34
C VAL A 68 19.94 -11.21 -1.20
N LEU A 69 19.69 -12.49 -1.49
CA LEU A 69 19.52 -13.52 -0.47
C LEU A 69 20.78 -13.63 0.40
N ALA A 70 21.96 -13.71 -0.22
CA ALA A 70 23.23 -13.81 0.49
C ALA A 70 23.52 -12.56 1.33
N ALA A 71 23.29 -11.36 0.78
CA ALA A 71 23.48 -10.11 1.50
C ALA A 71 22.56 -9.99 2.71
N SER A 72 21.29 -10.38 2.56
CA SER A 72 20.29 -10.32 3.64
C SER A 72 20.61 -11.31 4.76
N LEU A 73 20.99 -12.54 4.41
CA LEU A 73 21.45 -13.53 5.39
C LEU A 73 22.71 -13.08 6.12
N ALA A 74 23.67 -12.47 5.42
CA ALA A 74 24.88 -11.91 6.01
C ALA A 74 24.57 -10.74 6.96
N ALA A 75 23.50 -9.98 6.70
CA ALA A 75 22.99 -8.93 7.58
C ALA A 75 22.20 -9.47 8.80
N GLY A 76 22.01 -10.79 8.91
CA GLY A 76 21.31 -11.43 10.02
C GLY A 76 19.79 -11.54 9.85
N CYS A 77 19.26 -11.32 8.64
CA CYS A 77 17.85 -11.53 8.35
C CYS A 77 17.48 -13.02 8.46
N SER A 78 16.19 -13.28 8.74
CA SER A 78 15.66 -14.64 8.62
C SER A 78 15.70 -15.12 7.16
N LEU A 79 15.62 -16.43 6.93
CA LEU A 79 15.62 -16.97 5.58
C LEU A 79 14.36 -16.54 4.82
N GLU A 80 13.24 -16.46 5.52
CA GLU A 80 11.96 -15.97 5.03
C GLU A 80 12.07 -14.50 4.57
N ASP A 81 12.62 -13.61 5.40
CA ASP A 81 12.83 -12.20 5.04
C ASP A 81 13.83 -12.06 3.88
N ALA A 82 14.91 -12.83 3.90
CA ALA A 82 15.89 -12.83 2.82
C ALA A 82 15.28 -13.27 1.49
N CYS A 83 14.40 -14.28 1.49
CA CYS A 83 13.66 -14.72 0.31
C CYS A 83 12.68 -13.65 -0.16
N PHE A 84 12.00 -12.95 0.76
CA PHE A 84 11.12 -11.85 0.44
C PHE A 84 11.86 -10.71 -0.27
N LEU A 85 13.00 -10.26 0.27
CA LEU A 85 13.85 -9.23 -0.35
C LEU A 85 14.37 -9.68 -1.72
N ALA A 86 14.82 -10.92 -1.83
CA ALA A 86 15.30 -11.48 -3.09
C ALA A 86 14.19 -11.54 -4.16
N ASN A 87 12.95 -11.84 -3.77
CA ASN A 87 11.80 -11.85 -4.67
C ASN A 87 11.45 -10.44 -5.16
N ALA A 88 11.52 -9.43 -4.30
CA ALA A 88 11.31 -8.03 -4.68
C ALA A 88 12.38 -7.56 -5.67
N ALA A 89 13.64 -7.84 -5.36
CA ALA A 89 14.76 -7.54 -6.24
C ALA A 89 14.65 -8.21 -7.62
N ALA A 90 14.27 -9.49 -7.64
CA ALA A 90 14.03 -10.21 -8.88
C ALA A 90 12.92 -9.56 -9.70
N GLY A 91 11.82 -9.17 -9.04
CA GLY A 91 10.70 -8.46 -9.67
C GLY A 91 11.11 -7.17 -10.37
N VAL A 92 12.01 -6.39 -9.76
CA VAL A 92 12.57 -5.18 -10.37
C VAL A 92 13.43 -5.50 -11.59
N VAL A 93 14.35 -6.45 -11.46
CA VAL A 93 15.32 -6.78 -12.52
C VAL A 93 14.63 -7.37 -13.73
N VAL A 94 13.59 -8.19 -13.55
CA VAL A 94 12.85 -8.75 -14.69
C VAL A 94 12.01 -7.72 -15.45
N GLY A 95 11.77 -6.56 -14.84
CA GLY A 95 11.14 -5.40 -15.48
C GLY A 95 12.08 -4.59 -16.36
N LYS A 96 13.37 -4.93 -16.42
CA LYS A 96 14.41 -4.21 -17.16
C LYS A 96 14.96 -5.07 -18.29
N LEU A 97 15.50 -4.43 -19.34
CA LEU A 97 16.15 -5.13 -20.46
C LEU A 97 17.59 -5.52 -20.11
N GLY A 98 17.96 -6.78 -20.38
CA GLY A 98 19.31 -7.30 -20.23
C GLY A 98 19.72 -7.61 -18.78
N THR A 99 21.01 -7.94 -18.59
CA THR A 99 21.60 -8.16 -17.26
C THR A 99 21.67 -6.82 -16.50
N SER A 100 20.60 -6.50 -15.78
CA SER A 100 20.50 -5.28 -14.99
C SER A 100 20.74 -5.57 -13.50
N THR A 101 21.12 -4.54 -12.75
CA THR A 101 21.26 -4.60 -11.30
C THR A 101 20.05 -3.95 -10.63
N VAL A 102 19.85 -4.31 -9.36
CA VAL A 102 18.91 -3.63 -8.46
C VAL A 102 19.70 -2.66 -7.57
N SER A 103 19.27 -1.41 -7.51
CA SER A 103 19.79 -0.45 -6.53
C SER A 103 19.02 -0.54 -5.20
N PRO A 104 19.60 -0.08 -4.07
CA PRO A 104 18.88 -0.04 -2.80
C PRO A 104 17.55 0.70 -2.87
N VAL A 105 17.50 1.82 -3.61
CA VAL A 105 16.27 2.62 -3.79
C VAL A 105 15.21 1.85 -4.56
N GLU A 106 15.58 1.14 -5.62
CA GLU A 106 14.62 0.34 -6.38
C GLU A 106 14.10 -0.86 -5.58
N LEU A 107 14.97 -1.46 -4.75
CA LEU A 107 14.57 -2.53 -3.86
C LEU A 107 13.63 -2.03 -2.76
N GLU A 108 13.95 -0.89 -2.14
CA GLU A 108 13.08 -0.21 -1.16
C GLU A 108 11.70 0.08 -1.78
N ASN A 109 11.66 0.69 -2.97
CA ASN A 109 10.42 0.93 -3.69
C ASN A 109 9.65 -0.38 -3.98
N ALA A 110 10.33 -1.45 -4.39
CA ALA A 110 9.69 -2.72 -4.69
C ALA A 110 9.15 -3.47 -3.46
N ILE A 111 9.84 -3.34 -2.32
CA ILE A 111 9.36 -3.84 -1.02
C ILE A 111 8.10 -3.09 -0.59
N HIS A 112 8.10 -1.77 -0.79
CA HIS A 112 6.95 -0.93 -0.49
C HIS A 112 5.83 -1.01 -1.52
N ALA A 113 6.07 -1.60 -2.70
CA ALA A 113 5.07 -1.75 -3.76
C ALA A 113 4.15 -2.98 -3.59
N ARG A 114 4.24 -3.75 -2.49
CA ARG A 114 3.36 -4.90 -2.25
C ARG A 114 2.19 -4.59 -1.30
N PRO A 115 0.93 -4.89 -1.70
CA PRO A 115 -0.25 -4.81 -0.86
C PRO A 115 -0.43 -6.09 -0.03
N GLU A 116 0.47 -6.36 0.91
CA GLU A 116 0.11 -7.22 2.05
C GLU A 116 0.09 -6.48 3.40
N SER A 117 0.62 -5.24 3.48
CA SER A 117 0.26 -4.23 4.50
C SER A 117 1.13 -2.96 4.40
N GLY A 118 1.26 -2.33 3.24
CA GLY A 118 2.07 -1.11 3.16
C GLY A 118 1.90 -0.37 1.86
N PHE A 119 1.10 0.69 1.89
CA PHE A 119 0.85 1.63 0.81
C PHE A 119 -0.27 1.28 -0.19
N GLY A 120 -1.11 2.26 -0.54
CA GLY A 120 -2.09 2.20 -1.62
C GLY A 120 -3.55 1.93 -1.22
N VAL A 121 -4.35 1.51 -2.21
CA VAL A 121 -5.79 1.25 -2.07
C VAL A 121 -6.04 -0.04 -1.29
N MET A 122 -6.91 0.03 -0.27
CA MET A 122 -7.21 -1.06 0.65
C MET A 122 -8.71 -1.22 0.87
N ASP A 123 -9.12 -2.45 1.18
CA ASP A 123 -10.41 -2.70 1.85
C ASP A 123 -10.31 -2.45 3.36
N GLU A 124 -11.45 -2.45 4.06
CA GLU A 124 -11.49 -2.17 5.50
C GLU A 124 -10.78 -3.22 6.35
N GLN A 125 -10.77 -4.49 5.93
CA GLN A 125 -10.12 -5.56 6.67
C GLN A 125 -8.59 -5.45 6.57
N GLN A 126 -8.09 -5.21 5.36
CA GLN A 126 -6.68 -4.94 5.08
C GLN A 126 -6.21 -3.70 5.84
N LEU A 127 -7.00 -2.62 5.83
CA LEU A 127 -6.66 -1.40 6.55
C LEU A 127 -6.52 -1.66 8.05
N LYS A 128 -7.45 -2.38 8.67
CA LYS A 128 -7.37 -2.70 10.11
C LYS A 128 -6.11 -3.48 10.45
N GLN A 129 -5.73 -4.43 9.60
CA GLN A 129 -4.49 -5.19 9.78
C GLN A 129 -3.26 -4.29 9.65
N ALA A 130 -3.20 -3.43 8.63
CA ALA A 130 -2.10 -2.50 8.41
C ALA A 130 -1.95 -1.51 9.59
N VAL A 131 -3.05 -0.97 10.10
CA VAL A 131 -3.08 -0.07 11.26
C VAL A 131 -2.63 -0.78 12.53
N ALA A 132 -3.09 -2.01 12.78
CA ALA A 132 -2.67 -2.79 13.93
C ALA A 132 -1.15 -3.07 13.91
N GLN A 133 -0.60 -3.39 12.73
CA GLN A 133 0.84 -3.60 12.58
C GLN A 133 1.64 -2.31 12.75
N ALA A 134 1.16 -1.18 12.24
CA ALA A 134 1.80 0.13 12.46
C ALA A 134 1.84 0.51 13.93
N ARG A 135 0.74 0.33 14.66
CA ARG A 135 0.71 0.55 16.11
C ARG A 135 1.65 -0.39 16.86
N ALA A 136 1.74 -1.65 16.45
CA ALA A 136 2.70 -2.59 17.05
C ALA A 136 4.16 -2.15 16.86
N ARG A 137 4.46 -1.37 15.80
CA ARG A 137 5.76 -0.72 15.57
C ARG A 137 5.92 0.63 16.29
N GLY A 138 4.89 1.10 16.99
CA GLY A 138 4.87 2.41 17.64
C GLY A 138 4.69 3.59 16.66
N GLU A 139 4.23 3.34 15.44
CA GLU A 139 3.95 4.37 14.45
C GLU A 139 2.64 5.11 14.78
N LYS A 140 2.65 6.45 14.70
CA LYS A 140 1.47 7.29 14.89
C LYS A 140 0.63 7.35 13.61
N VAL A 141 -0.63 6.94 13.69
CA VAL A 141 -1.54 6.87 12.54
C VAL A 141 -2.43 8.11 12.46
N VAL A 142 -2.32 8.84 11.36
CA VAL A 142 -3.14 10.00 11.01
C VAL A 142 -4.22 9.56 10.03
N MET A 143 -5.43 10.09 10.17
CA MET A 143 -6.53 9.85 9.25
C MET A 143 -7.20 11.15 8.82
N THR A 144 -7.59 11.23 7.55
CA THR A 144 -8.43 12.28 7.00
C THR A 144 -9.46 11.67 6.06
N ASN A 145 -10.50 12.41 5.69
CA ASN A 145 -11.48 11.97 4.70
C ASN A 145 -11.94 13.08 3.75
N GLY A 146 -12.44 12.69 2.59
CA GLY A 146 -13.08 13.60 1.63
C GLY A 146 -13.46 12.94 0.30
N CYS A 147 -14.13 13.70 -0.56
CA CYS A 147 -14.51 13.21 -1.89
C CYS A 147 -13.31 13.15 -2.85
N PHE A 148 -12.38 14.12 -2.77
CA PHE A 148 -11.19 14.23 -3.64
C PHE A 148 -11.49 14.05 -5.13
N ASP A 149 -12.56 14.69 -5.62
CA ASP A 149 -13.07 14.46 -6.97
C ASP A 149 -12.12 14.94 -8.07
N ILE A 150 -11.68 16.21 -8.00
CA ILE A 150 -10.61 16.73 -8.85
C ILE A 150 -9.53 17.28 -7.93
N LEU A 151 -8.39 16.60 -7.92
CA LEU A 151 -7.23 17.03 -7.15
C LEU A 151 -6.65 18.34 -7.69
N HIS A 152 -6.05 19.09 -6.78
CA HIS A 152 -5.36 20.34 -7.06
C HIS A 152 -4.30 20.57 -5.99
N ALA A 153 -3.45 21.58 -6.19
CA ALA A 153 -2.33 21.89 -5.29
C ALA A 153 -2.75 21.98 -3.80
N GLY A 154 -3.91 22.60 -3.51
CA GLY A 154 -4.45 22.65 -2.14
C GLY A 154 -4.66 21.28 -1.49
N HIS A 155 -5.12 20.26 -2.22
CA HIS A 155 -5.24 18.90 -1.68
C HIS A 155 -3.87 18.28 -1.42
N VAL A 156 -2.91 18.47 -2.32
CA VAL A 156 -1.55 17.94 -2.17
C VAL A 156 -0.86 18.57 -0.95
N SER A 157 -0.92 19.89 -0.82
CA SER A 157 -0.40 20.64 0.34
C SER A 157 -1.07 20.20 1.64
N TYR A 158 -2.40 20.07 1.65
CA TYR A 158 -3.15 19.59 2.80
C TYR A 158 -2.74 18.18 3.24
N LEU A 159 -2.66 17.22 2.32
CA LEU A 159 -2.27 15.85 2.63
C LEU A 159 -0.81 15.76 3.09
N ALA A 160 0.08 16.55 2.48
CA ALA A 160 1.48 16.65 2.91
C ALA A 160 1.60 17.22 4.34
N HIS A 161 0.77 18.21 4.71
CA HIS A 161 0.71 18.71 6.07
C HIS A 161 0.14 17.69 7.06
N ALA A 162 -0.92 16.98 6.69
CA ALA A 162 -1.50 15.92 7.52
C ALA A 162 -0.47 14.81 7.78
N ARG A 163 0.27 14.38 6.75
CA ARG A 163 1.30 13.33 6.86
C ARG A 163 2.43 13.69 7.82
N LYS A 164 2.78 14.97 7.98
CA LYS A 164 3.81 15.44 8.93
C LYS A 164 3.40 15.31 10.40
N LEU A 165 2.12 15.05 10.69
CA LEU A 165 1.60 15.00 12.06
C LEU A 165 1.65 13.58 12.68
N GLY A 166 2.12 12.59 11.90
CA GLY A 166 2.38 11.23 12.34
C GLY A 166 3.25 10.48 11.34
N ASP A 167 3.28 9.16 11.47
CA ASP A 167 4.15 8.28 10.68
C ASP A 167 3.42 7.62 9.53
N ARG A 168 2.08 7.57 9.57
CA ARG A 168 1.21 7.01 8.53
C ARG A 168 0.02 7.91 8.27
N LEU A 169 -0.38 8.07 7.00
CA LEU A 169 -1.60 8.79 6.62
C LEU A 169 -2.62 7.88 5.92
N ILE A 170 -3.82 7.81 6.50
CA ILE A 170 -5.02 7.21 5.90
C ILE A 170 -5.85 8.31 5.24
N VAL A 171 -6.28 8.07 4.02
CA VAL A 171 -7.28 8.88 3.31
C VAL A 171 -8.54 8.05 3.06
N ALA A 172 -9.61 8.35 3.80
CA ALA A 172 -10.92 7.77 3.56
C ALA A 172 -11.68 8.53 2.47
N VAL A 173 -12.18 7.81 1.48
CA VAL A 173 -12.75 8.37 0.26
C VAL A 173 -14.24 8.04 0.17
N ASN A 174 -15.07 9.07 0.03
CA ASN A 174 -16.51 8.88 -0.18
C ASN A 174 -16.77 8.10 -1.47
N SER A 175 -17.68 7.12 -1.43
CA SER A 175 -18.20 6.44 -2.62
C SER A 175 -18.90 7.40 -3.58
N ASP A 176 -19.20 6.93 -4.79
CA ASP A 176 -19.91 7.74 -5.78
C ASP A 176 -21.33 8.07 -5.33
N ALA A 177 -21.99 7.15 -4.62
CA ALA A 177 -23.31 7.36 -4.03
C ALA A 177 -23.26 8.37 -2.88
N SER A 178 -22.28 8.22 -1.96
CA SER A 178 -22.04 9.17 -0.86
C SER A 178 -21.76 10.58 -1.40
N THR A 179 -20.91 10.68 -2.42
CA THR A 179 -20.56 11.97 -3.04
C THR A 179 -21.76 12.63 -3.73
N ARG A 180 -22.61 11.86 -4.42
CA ARG A 180 -23.86 12.36 -5.03
C ARG A 180 -24.80 12.95 -3.99
N ARG A 181 -25.02 12.25 -2.87
CA ARG A 181 -25.87 12.77 -1.79
C ARG A 181 -25.31 14.06 -1.18
N LEU A 182 -23.99 14.15 -1.03
CA LEU A 182 -23.33 15.31 -0.42
C LEU A 182 -23.20 16.53 -1.35
N LYS A 183 -22.96 16.32 -2.65
CA LYS A 183 -22.58 17.38 -3.60
C LYS A 183 -23.54 17.55 -4.78
N GLY A 184 -24.58 16.70 -4.88
CA GLY A 184 -25.58 16.69 -5.94
C GLY A 184 -25.27 15.68 -7.07
N GLU A 185 -26.28 15.42 -7.91
CA GLU A 185 -26.24 14.40 -8.98
C GLU A 185 -25.12 14.59 -10.01
N SER A 186 -24.64 15.83 -10.21
CA SER A 186 -23.55 16.11 -11.16
C SER A 186 -22.16 15.75 -10.64
N ARG A 187 -22.05 15.15 -9.44
CA ARG A 187 -20.80 14.80 -8.77
C ARG A 187 -20.89 13.36 -8.24
N PRO A 188 -19.80 12.57 -8.26
CA PRO A 188 -18.45 12.94 -8.66
C PRO A 188 -18.28 12.96 -10.19
N VAL A 189 -17.27 13.68 -10.66
CA VAL A 189 -16.81 13.64 -12.06
C VAL A 189 -15.99 12.37 -12.31
N ASN A 190 -15.16 11.98 -11.33
CA ASN A 190 -14.33 10.79 -11.40
C ASN A 190 -14.92 9.65 -10.54
N ALA A 191 -14.99 8.46 -11.12
CA ALA A 191 -15.41 7.26 -10.39
C ALA A 191 -14.51 6.98 -9.18
N LEU A 192 -15.07 6.36 -8.14
CA LEU A 192 -14.39 6.06 -6.87
C LEU A 192 -12.99 5.47 -7.08
N MET A 193 -12.87 4.42 -7.89
CA MET A 193 -11.59 3.73 -8.08
C MET A 193 -10.51 4.66 -8.64
N ASN A 194 -10.85 5.54 -9.59
CA ASN A 194 -9.90 6.50 -10.17
C ASN A 194 -9.43 7.50 -9.11
N ARG A 195 -10.34 8.00 -8.27
CA ARG A 195 -9.99 8.92 -7.18
C ARG A 195 -9.06 8.26 -6.18
N MET A 196 -9.33 7.01 -5.83
CA MET A 196 -8.50 6.24 -4.90
C MET A 196 -7.10 5.94 -5.46
N ILE A 197 -6.99 5.55 -6.74
CA ILE A 197 -5.71 5.32 -7.43
C ILE A 197 -4.85 6.58 -7.40
N VAL A 198 -5.41 7.73 -7.76
CA VAL A 198 -4.65 8.99 -7.80
C VAL A 198 -4.18 9.38 -6.40
N LEU A 199 -5.03 9.22 -5.38
CA LEU A 199 -4.64 9.47 -3.98
C LEU A 199 -3.55 8.53 -3.51
N GLY A 200 -3.65 7.24 -3.83
CA GLY A 200 -2.65 6.23 -3.45
C GLY A 200 -1.30 6.41 -4.14
N ALA A 201 -1.24 7.19 -5.21
CA ALA A 201 0.01 7.56 -5.89
C ALA A 201 0.69 8.80 -5.28
N LEU A 202 0.06 9.50 -4.33
CA LEU A 202 0.67 10.64 -3.67
C LEU A 202 1.64 10.17 -2.58
N GLU A 203 2.87 10.70 -2.61
CA GLU A 203 3.93 10.38 -1.64
C GLU A 203 3.48 10.55 -0.18
N ALA A 204 2.61 11.52 0.10
CA ALA A 204 2.13 11.79 1.45
C ALA A 204 1.11 10.76 1.97
N VAL A 205 0.58 9.88 1.12
CA VAL A 205 -0.55 9.01 1.44
C VAL A 205 -0.07 7.58 1.59
N ASP A 206 -0.24 7.03 2.79
CA ASP A 206 0.05 5.62 3.03
C ASP A 206 -1.14 4.77 2.55
N TRP A 207 -2.34 4.97 3.09
CA TRP A 207 -3.46 4.06 2.81
C TRP A 207 -4.69 4.80 2.34
N VAL A 208 -5.39 4.22 1.36
CA VAL A 208 -6.64 4.78 0.81
C VAL A 208 -7.74 3.76 0.95
N VAL A 209 -8.85 4.15 1.58
CA VAL A 209 -9.99 3.27 1.87
C VAL A 209 -11.29 3.96 1.46
N ALA A 210 -12.27 3.19 0.97
CA ALA A 210 -13.57 3.74 0.61
C ALA A 210 -14.57 3.61 1.76
N PHE A 211 -15.58 4.48 1.79
CA PHE A 211 -16.77 4.34 2.63
C PHE A 211 -18.01 4.84 1.89
N GLU A 212 -19.19 4.33 2.21
CA GLU A 212 -20.43 4.61 1.47
C GLU A 212 -21.43 5.49 2.24
N GLU A 213 -21.29 5.54 3.55
CA GLU A 213 -22.12 6.31 4.46
C GLU A 213 -22.00 7.82 4.22
N ASP A 214 -22.92 8.59 4.81
CA ASP A 214 -22.90 10.05 4.71
C ASP A 214 -21.75 10.68 5.50
N THR A 215 -21.32 10.01 6.57
CA THR A 215 -20.17 10.39 7.38
C THR A 215 -19.20 9.20 7.52
N PRO A 216 -17.89 9.46 7.66
CA PRO A 216 -16.90 8.40 7.87
C PRO A 216 -16.91 7.82 9.29
N GLN A 217 -17.89 8.18 10.14
CA GLN A 217 -17.85 7.94 11.58
C GLN A 217 -17.67 6.45 11.91
N ARG A 218 -18.45 5.55 11.29
CA ARG A 218 -18.31 4.09 11.52
C ARG A 218 -16.89 3.61 11.25
N LEU A 219 -16.35 3.96 10.09
CA LEU A 219 -15.01 3.57 9.69
C LEU A 219 -13.95 4.13 10.65
N ILE A 220 -14.10 5.39 11.07
CA ILE A 220 -13.20 6.02 12.06
C ILE A 220 -13.30 5.32 13.41
N SER A 221 -14.49 4.97 13.89
CA SER A 221 -14.69 4.28 15.17
C SER A 221 -14.17 2.85 15.17
N GLU A 222 -13.99 2.24 13.99
CA GLU A 222 -13.38 0.91 13.85
C GLU A 222 -11.85 0.97 13.70
N VAL A 223 -11.31 2.03 13.08
CA VAL A 223 -9.87 2.23 12.88
C VAL A 223 -9.21 2.89 14.11
N LEU A 224 -9.92 3.82 14.75
CA LEU A 224 -9.53 4.63 15.91
C LEU A 224 -8.16 5.31 15.76
N PRO A 225 -7.91 6.11 14.71
CA PRO A 225 -6.61 6.73 14.45
C PRO A 225 -6.11 7.56 15.64
N ASP A 226 -4.80 7.71 15.78
CA ASP A 226 -4.19 8.51 16.85
C ASP A 226 -4.44 10.02 16.63
N LEU A 227 -4.60 10.43 15.38
CA LEU A 227 -4.93 11.79 15.00
C LEU A 227 -5.93 11.81 13.85
N LEU A 228 -7.08 12.45 14.06
CA LEU A 228 -8.05 12.76 13.03
C LEU A 228 -7.84 14.20 12.54
N VAL A 229 -7.59 14.36 11.25
CA VAL A 229 -7.32 15.65 10.62
C VAL A 229 -8.47 16.04 9.70
N LYS A 230 -8.91 17.30 9.82
CA LYS A 230 -9.84 17.91 8.88
C LYS A 230 -9.32 19.23 8.34
N GLY A 231 -9.53 19.46 7.06
CA GLY A 231 -9.29 20.76 6.45
C GLY A 231 -10.54 21.64 6.47
N GLY A 232 -10.35 22.95 6.67
CA GLY A 232 -11.39 23.98 6.52
C GLY A 232 -11.85 24.56 7.85
N ASP A 233 -12.98 25.26 7.85
CA ASP A 233 -13.47 26.05 8.98
C ASP A 233 -14.32 25.24 9.98
N TYR A 234 -14.06 23.94 10.10
CA TYR A 234 -14.79 23.08 11.04
C TYR A 234 -14.33 23.34 12.47
N ARG A 235 -15.24 23.20 13.43
CA ARG A 235 -14.84 23.04 14.82
C ARG A 235 -14.46 21.58 15.10
N PRO A 236 -13.47 21.30 15.97
CA PRO A 236 -13.12 19.93 16.33
C PRO A 236 -14.32 19.08 16.78
N GLU A 237 -15.28 19.69 17.48
CA GLU A 237 -16.50 19.02 17.96
C GLU A 237 -17.48 18.62 16.84
N GLU A 238 -17.36 19.20 15.65
CA GLU A 238 -18.24 18.93 14.50
C GLU A 238 -17.68 17.84 13.59
N VAL A 239 -16.48 17.33 13.90
CA VAL A 239 -15.82 16.31 13.09
C VAL A 239 -16.41 14.94 13.42
N ALA A 240 -17.12 14.36 12.45
CA ALA A 240 -17.67 13.01 12.57
C ALA A 240 -16.57 11.98 12.88
N GLY A 241 -16.75 11.20 13.95
CA GLY A 241 -15.75 10.26 14.48
C GLY A 241 -14.77 10.87 15.48
N GLY A 242 -14.85 12.18 15.75
CA GLY A 242 -13.94 12.88 16.64
C GLY A 242 -14.10 12.50 18.11
N GLU A 243 -15.35 12.31 18.57
CA GLU A 243 -15.64 11.90 19.95
C GLU A 243 -15.02 10.52 20.26
N GLU A 244 -15.14 9.57 19.33
CA GLU A 244 -14.60 8.23 19.49
C GLU A 244 -13.07 8.21 19.50
N VAL A 245 -12.43 9.04 18.65
CA VAL A 245 -10.98 9.20 18.63
C VAL A 245 -10.48 9.77 19.96
N ILE A 246 -11.12 10.83 20.46
CA ILE A 246 -10.74 11.46 21.74
C ILE A 246 -10.97 10.51 22.92
N ALA A 247 -12.09 9.78 22.94
CA ALA A 247 -12.38 8.80 23.98
C ALA A 247 -11.35 7.65 24.00
N ASN A 248 -10.74 7.33 22.86
CA ASN A 248 -9.66 6.36 22.73
C ASN A 248 -8.25 6.96 22.96
N GLY A 249 -8.16 8.22 23.40
CA GLY A 249 -6.89 8.89 23.71
C GLY A 249 -6.18 9.52 22.50
N GLY A 250 -6.83 9.58 21.35
CA GLY A 250 -6.35 10.30 20.16
C GLY A 250 -6.71 11.79 20.19
N GLU A 251 -6.37 12.48 19.10
CA GLU A 251 -6.59 13.92 18.95
C GLU A 251 -7.39 14.24 17.68
N VAL A 252 -8.07 15.39 17.66
CA VAL A 252 -8.68 15.97 16.46
C VAL A 252 -7.98 17.29 16.15
N ARG A 253 -7.50 17.48 14.92
CA ARG A 253 -6.86 18.72 14.48
C ARG A 253 -7.47 19.27 13.20
N ILE A 254 -7.72 20.56 13.22
CA ILE A 254 -8.19 21.31 12.06
C ILE A 254 -6.98 21.98 11.41
N LEU A 255 -6.80 21.77 10.11
CA LEU A 255 -5.79 22.43 9.30
C LEU A 255 -6.45 23.51 8.44
N ASN A 256 -5.87 24.70 8.48
CA ASN A 256 -6.29 25.79 7.60
C ASN A 256 -5.86 25.46 6.17
N PHE A 257 -6.77 25.61 5.20
CA PHE A 257 -6.41 25.52 3.79
C PHE A 257 -5.59 26.75 3.38
N GLU A 258 -4.58 26.56 2.52
CA GLU A 258 -3.98 27.69 1.80
C GLU A 258 -5.03 28.29 0.85
N ASP A 259 -5.24 29.61 0.96
CA ASP A 259 -6.29 30.34 0.25
C ASP A 259 -6.22 30.19 -1.28
N GLY A 260 -7.38 29.96 -1.92
CA GLY A 260 -7.62 30.36 -3.32
C GLY A 260 -7.87 29.25 -4.36
N ILE A 261 -7.63 27.97 -4.08
CA ILE A 261 -7.79 26.90 -5.08
C ILE A 261 -8.75 25.81 -4.58
N SER A 262 -9.95 25.76 -5.16
CA SER A 262 -10.94 24.70 -4.91
C SER A 262 -11.37 24.02 -6.22
N THR A 263 -11.71 22.74 -6.15
CA THR A 263 -12.29 21.95 -7.25
C THR A 263 -13.52 22.65 -7.88
N THR A 264 -14.31 23.38 -7.08
CA THR A 264 -15.47 24.14 -7.56
C THR A 264 -15.05 25.35 -8.38
N ASN A 265 -14.00 26.08 -7.95
CA ASN A 265 -13.47 27.23 -8.69
C ASN A 265 -12.88 26.82 -10.04
N ILE A 266 -12.20 25.68 -10.11
CA ILE A 266 -11.64 25.14 -11.36
C ILE A 266 -12.77 24.82 -12.35
N ILE A 267 -13.83 24.13 -11.91
CA ILE A 267 -14.95 23.78 -12.80
C ILE A 267 -15.72 25.03 -13.24
N ASN A 268 -15.97 25.97 -12.34
CA ASN A 268 -16.64 27.22 -12.68
C ASN A 268 -15.83 28.02 -13.72
N THR A 269 -14.50 28.01 -13.61
CA THR A 269 -13.60 28.64 -14.61
C THR A 269 -13.67 27.97 -15.98
N ILE A 270 -13.81 26.63 -16.03
CA ILE A 270 -13.98 25.92 -17.31
C ILE A 270 -15.33 26.26 -17.93
N LYS A 271 -16.41 26.26 -17.13
CA LYS A 271 -17.77 26.61 -17.59
C LYS A 271 -17.85 28.04 -18.11
N SER A 272 -17.19 29.00 -17.44
CA SER A 272 -17.17 30.40 -17.86
C SER A 272 -16.34 30.69 -19.11
N ARG A 273 -15.45 29.76 -19.52
CA ARG A 273 -14.64 29.87 -20.75
C ARG A 273 -15.29 29.22 -21.97
N GLN A 274 -16.36 28.45 -21.77
CA GLN A 274 -17.17 27.85 -22.83
C GLN A 274 -18.48 28.63 -23.11
N SER A 275 -18.67 29.78 -22.44
CA SER A 275 -19.75 30.75 -22.70
C SER A 275 -19.24 31.87 -23.61
#